data_AF-A0A426QSG2-F1
#
_entry.id   AF-A0A426QSG2-F1
#
_cell.length_a   1.000
_cell.length_b   1.000
_cell.length_c   1.000
_cell.angle_alpha   90.00
_cell.angle_beta   90.00
_cell.angle_gamma   90.00
#
_symmetry.space_group_name_H-M   'P 1'
#
loop_
_entity.id
_entity.type
_entity.pdbx_description
1 polymer ?
#
loop_
_entity_poly.entity_id
_entity_poly.type
_entity_poly.pdbx_seq_one_letter_code
_entity_poly.pdbx_strand_id
1 'polypeptide(L)'
;MTDHTYQYCAVQLNLFSLIKLTGLVGLVGGVSWAGILFVLGVTGLVQMERFDNYLGNFLFFPVFAAFFGVVFSVVGYPLYRWVCQNLRGQKLAGIFHRPHN
;
A
#
# COMPACT_ATOMS: atom_id res chain seq x y z
N MET A 1 -27.92 -4.40 -30.94
CA MET A 1 -26.89 -4.76 -29.94
C MET A 1 -27.22 -4.01 -28.66
N THR A 2 -27.72 -4.70 -27.64
CA THR A 2 -27.99 -4.11 -26.32
C THR A 2 -26.69 -4.09 -25.53
N ASP A 3 -26.17 -2.90 -25.25
CA ASP A 3 -24.95 -2.72 -24.49
C ASP A 3 -25.22 -3.09 -23.02
N HIS A 4 -24.65 -4.20 -22.56
CA HIS A 4 -24.86 -4.68 -21.20
C HIS A 4 -23.84 -4.03 -20.27
N THR A 5 -24.26 -2.99 -19.57
CA THR A 5 -23.48 -2.35 -18.50
C THR A 5 -23.65 -3.09 -17.18
N TYR A 6 -22.54 -3.46 -16.53
CA TYR A 6 -22.55 -4.05 -15.19
C TYR A 6 -22.29 -2.97 -14.14
N GLN A 7 -23.05 -2.98 -13.04
CA GLN A 7 -22.87 -2.04 -11.92
C GLN A 7 -21.76 -2.47 -10.94
N TYR A 8 -21.40 -3.76 -10.94
CA TYR A 8 -20.43 -4.32 -10.00
C TYR A 8 -19.52 -5.32 -10.72
N CYS A 9 -18.22 -5.23 -10.45
CA CYS A 9 -17.22 -6.18 -10.92
C CYS A 9 -16.38 -6.69 -9.75
N ALA A 10 -16.20 -8.02 -9.67
CA ALA A 10 -15.25 -8.60 -8.74
C ALA A 10 -13.85 -8.48 -9.35
N VAL A 11 -12.97 -7.76 -8.66
CA VAL A 11 -11.59 -7.54 -9.09
C VAL A 11 -10.65 -8.12 -8.04
N GLN A 12 -9.58 -8.72 -8.54
CA GLN A 12 -8.49 -9.24 -7.76
C GLN A 12 -7.22 -8.50 -8.19
N LEU A 13 -6.47 -7.98 -7.22
CA LEU A 13 -5.17 -7.40 -7.50
C LEU A 13 -4.23 -8.51 -7.97
N ASN A 14 -3.59 -8.29 -9.12
CA ASN A 14 -2.45 -9.11 -9.50
C ASN A 14 -1.27 -8.79 -8.55
N LEU A 15 -0.33 -9.72 -8.41
CA LEU A 15 0.85 -9.58 -7.56
C LEU A 15 1.60 -8.27 -7.85
N PHE A 16 1.76 -7.91 -9.12
CA PHE A 16 2.43 -6.68 -9.52
C PHE A 16 1.69 -5.42 -9.03
N SER A 17 0.37 -5.42 -9.08
CA SER A 17 -0.45 -4.31 -8.55
C SER A 17 -0.38 -4.24 -7.03
N LEU A 18 -0.35 -5.40 -6.36
CA LEU A 18 -0.20 -5.47 -4.91
C LEU A 18 1.17 -4.94 -4.47
N ILE A 19 2.25 -5.29 -5.18
CA ILE A 19 3.61 -4.77 -4.95
C ILE A 19 3.64 -3.25 -5.08
N LYS A 20 3.05 -2.69 -6.15
CA LYS A 20 2.99 -1.23 -6.33
C LYS A 20 2.25 -0.53 -5.21
N LEU A 21 1.09 -1.07 -4.83
CA LEU A 21 0.25 -0.49 -3.79
C LEU A 21 0.96 -0.51 -2.44
N THR A 22 1.46 -1.68 -2.03
CA THR A 22 2.13 -1.86 -0.74
C THR A 22 3.47 -1.13 -0.68
N GLY A 23 4.23 -1.08 -1.78
CA GLY A 23 5.44 -0.29 -1.88
C GLY A 23 5.17 1.21 -1.75
N LEU A 24 4.12 1.72 -2.40
CA LEU A 24 3.69 3.12 -2.27
C LEU A 24 3.21 3.43 -0.86
N VAL A 25 2.38 2.57 -0.27
CA VAL A 25 1.90 2.71 1.12
C VAL A 25 3.08 2.68 2.08
N GLY A 26 4.05 1.79 1.88
CA GLY A 26 5.29 1.72 2.65
C GLY A 26 6.09 3.02 2.53
N LEU A 27 6.26 3.56 1.33
CA LEU A 27 6.97 4.82 1.10
C LEU A 27 6.30 5.98 1.83
N VAL A 28 4.99 6.18 1.62
CA VAL A 28 4.22 7.26 2.27
C VAL A 28 4.21 7.08 3.78
N GLY A 29 4.07 5.84 4.26
CA GLY A 29 4.14 5.49 5.67
C GLY A 29 5.49 5.84 6.28
N GLY A 30 6.59 5.52 5.60
CA GLY A 30 7.95 5.86 6.05
C GLY A 30 8.22 7.37 6.08
N VAL A 31 7.71 8.13 5.09
CA VAL A 31 7.78 9.60 5.11
C VAL A 31 6.98 10.17 6.28
N SER A 32 5.76 9.67 6.47
CA SER A 32 4.88 10.09 7.55
C SER A 32 5.51 9.81 8.92
N TRP A 33 6.11 8.64 9.08
CA TRP A 33 6.80 8.25 10.31
C TRP A 33 8.03 9.12 10.60
N ALA A 34 8.86 9.40 9.59
CA ALA A 34 9.99 10.32 9.73
C ALA A 34 9.53 11.73 10.14
N GLY A 35 8.41 12.22 9.55
CA GLY A 35 7.81 13.49 9.92
C GLY A 35 7.28 13.53 11.35
N ILE A 36 6.60 12.46 11.79
CA ILE A 36 6.12 12.34 13.18
C ILE A 36 7.30 12.41 14.15
N LEU A 37 8.38 11.64 13.92
CA LEU A 37 9.55 11.66 14.80
C LEU A 37 10.25 13.02 14.80
N PHE A 38 10.32 13.71 13.66
CA PHE A 38 10.86 15.06 13.60
C PHE A 38 10.07 16.02 14.48
N VAL A 39 8.74 16.01 14.38
CA VAL A 39 7.88 16.88 15.20
C VAL A 39 8.02 16.53 16.69
N LEU A 40 8.01 15.25 17.05
CA LEU A 40 8.17 14.81 18.44
C LEU A 40 9.54 15.16 19.02
N GLY A 41 10.60 15.08 18.22
CA GLY A 41 11.96 15.45 18.61
C GLY A 41 12.13 16.96 18.82
N VAL A 42 11.65 17.78 17.86
CA VAL A 42 11.75 19.25 17.94
C VAL A 42 10.90 19.84 19.07
N THR A 43 9.73 19.24 19.34
CA THR A 43 8.86 19.67 20.46
C THR A 43 9.37 19.21 21.84
N GLY A 44 10.42 18.39 21.89
CA GLY A 44 10.97 17.87 23.14
C GLY A 44 10.06 16.85 23.84
N LEU A 45 9.03 16.35 23.17
CA LEU A 45 8.11 15.34 23.71
C LEU A 45 8.77 13.98 23.84
N VAL A 46 9.74 13.68 22.97
CA VAL A 46 10.51 12.42 22.99
C VAL A 46 11.97 12.72 22.69
N GLN A 47 12.88 12.30 23.59
CA GLN A 47 14.31 12.26 23.29
C GLN A 47 14.68 10.91 22.70
N MET A 48 14.99 10.89 21.41
CA MET A 48 15.45 9.71 20.69
C MET A 48 16.94 9.88 20.34
N GLU A 49 17.84 9.43 21.21
CA GLU A 49 19.30 9.51 20.96
C GLU A 49 19.77 8.72 19.73
N ARG A 50 18.95 7.79 19.23
CA ARG A 50 19.27 6.95 18.07
C ARG A 50 18.76 7.53 16.73
N PHE A 51 17.82 8.48 16.78
CA PHE A 51 17.10 9.00 15.62
C PHE A 51 17.18 10.53 15.51
N ASP A 52 18.21 11.09 16.12
CA ASP A 52 18.60 12.50 16.11
C ASP A 52 19.05 13.00 14.72
N ASN A 53 19.51 12.11 13.83
CA ASN A 53 19.76 12.45 12.43
C ASN A 53 18.45 12.47 11.60
N TYR A 54 17.72 13.58 11.68
CA TYR A 54 16.44 13.75 10.99
C TYR A 54 16.55 13.60 9.46
N LEU A 55 17.58 14.17 8.85
CA LEU A 55 17.78 14.08 7.40
C LEU A 55 18.04 12.63 6.96
N GLY A 56 18.82 11.89 7.75
CA GLY A 56 19.00 10.45 7.56
C GLY A 56 17.67 9.71 7.64
N ASN A 57 16.86 9.96 8.67
CA ASN A 57 15.57 9.29 8.83
C ASN A 57 14.62 9.55 7.66
N PHE A 58 14.55 10.79 7.16
CA PHE A 58 13.71 11.15 6.01
C PHE A 58 14.15 10.47 4.70
N LEU A 59 15.42 10.09 4.57
CA LEU A 59 15.90 9.36 3.41
C LEU A 59 15.72 7.84 3.57
N PHE A 60 16.09 7.31 4.73
CA PHE A 60 16.16 5.86 4.93
C PHE A 60 14.80 5.24 5.28
N PHE A 61 13.97 5.87 6.11
CA PHE A 61 12.71 5.27 6.52
C PHE A 61 11.73 5.02 5.37
N PRO A 62 11.52 5.94 4.41
CA PRO A 62 10.69 5.66 3.25
C PRO A 62 11.21 4.50 2.42
N VAL A 63 12.53 4.42 2.22
CA VAL A 63 13.16 3.35 1.43
C VAL A 63 13.00 2.00 2.12
N PHE A 64 13.29 1.91 3.42
CA PHE A 64 13.11 0.68 4.19
C PHE A 64 11.64 0.26 4.26
N ALA A 65 10.74 1.20 4.53
CA ALA A 65 9.31 0.91 4.62
C ALA A 65 8.74 0.47 3.25
N ALA A 66 9.18 1.08 2.15
CA ALA A 66 8.82 0.64 0.80
C ALA A 66 9.37 -0.77 0.51
N PHE A 67 10.64 -1.03 0.83
CA PHE A 67 11.27 -2.34 0.65
C PHE A 67 10.52 -3.44 1.43
N PHE A 68 10.25 -3.21 2.71
CA PHE A 68 9.48 -4.16 3.52
C PHE A 68 8.05 -4.30 2.99
N GLY A 69 7.40 -3.23 2.55
CA GLY A 69 6.09 -3.29 1.89
C GLY A 69 6.09 -4.22 0.68
N VAL A 70 7.11 -4.11 -0.19
CA VAL A 70 7.29 -5.02 -1.34
C VAL A 70 7.51 -6.46 -0.87
N VAL A 71 8.43 -6.71 0.07
CA VAL A 71 8.71 -8.06 0.58
C VAL A 71 7.45 -8.69 1.17
N PHE A 72 6.73 -7.96 2.03
CA PHE A 72 5.50 -8.44 2.65
C PHE A 72 4.38 -8.66 1.62
N SER A 73 4.35 -7.92 0.51
CA SER A 73 3.39 -8.19 -0.55
C SER A 73 3.68 -9.48 -1.30
N VAL A 74 4.95 -9.81 -1.55
CA VAL A 74 5.34 -11.08 -2.19
C VAL A 74 5.00 -12.25 -1.26
N VAL A 75 5.38 -12.16 0.01
CA VAL A 75 5.12 -13.20 1.02
C VAL A 75 3.62 -13.29 1.36
N GLY A 76 2.91 -12.17 1.38
CA GLY A 76 1.49 -12.09 1.70
C GLY A 76 0.56 -12.37 0.52
N TYR A 77 1.05 -12.35 -0.72
CA TYR A 77 0.22 -12.60 -1.91
C TYR A 77 -0.48 -13.96 -1.92
N PRO A 78 0.15 -15.09 -1.52
CA PRO A 78 -0.53 -16.37 -1.42
C PRO A 78 -1.74 -16.32 -0.47
N LEU A 79 -1.58 -15.67 0.69
CA LEU A 79 -2.67 -15.49 1.65
C LEU A 79 -3.75 -14.56 1.08
N TYR A 80 -3.37 -13.44 0.47
CA TYR A 80 -4.30 -12.53 -0.21
C TYR A 80 -5.12 -13.26 -1.29
N ARG A 81 -4.46 -14.05 -2.14
CA ARG A 81 -5.11 -14.84 -3.20
C ARG A 81 -6.09 -15.85 -2.62
N TRP A 82 -5.70 -16.57 -1.56
CA TRP A 82 -6.57 -17.51 -0.86
C TRP A 82 -7.80 -16.81 -0.28
N VAL A 83 -7.63 -15.68 0.41
CA VAL A 83 -8.75 -14.90 0.96
C VAL A 83 -9.69 -14.40 -0.15
N CYS A 84 -9.15 -13.87 -1.26
CA CYS A 84 -9.98 -13.39 -2.37
C CYS A 84 -10.81 -14.50 -3.03
N GLN A 85 -10.28 -15.72 -3.10
CA GLN A 85 -11.03 -16.88 -3.63
C GLN A 85 -12.20 -17.25 -2.71
N ASN A 86 -12.02 -17.16 -1.39
CA ASN A 86 -13.06 -17.49 -0.42
C ASN A 86 -14.11 -16.38 -0.24
N LEU A 87 -13.74 -15.10 -0.37
CA LEU A 87 -14.62 -13.96 -0.10
C LEU A 87 -15.22 -13.30 -1.36
N ARG A 88 -15.10 -13.94 -2.55
CA ARG A 88 -15.53 -13.38 -3.86
C ARG A 88 -14.86 -12.05 -4.23
N GLY A 89 -13.58 -11.88 -3.85
CA GLY A 89 -12.73 -10.76 -4.25
C GLY A 89 -13.16 -9.38 -3.72
N GLN A 90 -12.46 -8.32 -4.17
CA GLN A 90 -12.89 -6.95 -3.94
C GLN A 90 -13.96 -6.59 -4.97
N LYS A 91 -15.10 -6.04 -4.54
CA LYS A 91 -16.15 -5.57 -5.46
C LYS A 91 -15.93 -4.10 -5.75
N LEU A 92 -15.65 -3.76 -7.00
CA LEU A 92 -15.68 -2.37 -7.47
C LEU A 92 -17.08 -2.08 -8.02
N ALA A 93 -17.63 -0.94 -7.62
CA ALA A 93 -18.89 -0.41 -8.14
C ALA A 93 -18.57 0.65 -9.19
N GLY A 94 -19.28 0.64 -10.32
CA GLY A 94 -19.03 1.55 -11.44
C GLY A 94 -19.76 1.12 -12.70
N ILE A 95 -19.51 1.83 -13.81
CA ILE A 95 -20.05 1.48 -15.13
C ILE A 95 -18.99 0.62 -15.85
N PHE A 96 -19.18 -0.70 -15.83
CA PHE A 96 -18.30 -1.63 -16.55
C PHE A 96 -18.90 -2.02 -17.89
N HIS A 97 -18.15 -1.77 -18.96
CA HIS A 97 -18.49 -2.19 -20.32
C HIS A 97 -17.95 -3.60 -20.59
N ARG A 98 -18.57 -4.33 -21.52
CA ARG A 98 -18.03 -5.63 -21.94
C ARG A 98 -16.67 -5.45 -22.63
N PRO A 99 -15.68 -6.31 -22.35
CA PRO A 99 -14.33 -6.20 -22.92
C PRO A 99 -14.24 -6.48 -24.43
N HIS A 100 -15.36 -6.72 -25.12
CA HIS A 100 -15.43 -7.05 -26.55
C HIS A 100 -16.15 -5.99 -27.40
N ASN A 101 -16.45 -4.81 -26.82
CA ASN A 101 -16.96 -3.64 -27.54
C ASN A 101 -15.88 -2.55 -27.57
#